data_AF-A0A962BEQ3-F1
#
_entry.id   AF-A0A962BEQ3-F1
#
_cell.length_a   1.000
_cell.length_b   1.000
_cell.length_c   1.000
_cell.angle_alpha   90.00
_cell.angle_beta   90.00
_cell.angle_gamma   90.00
#
_symmetry.space_group_name_H-M   'P 1'
#
loop_
_entity.id
_entity.type
_entity.pdbx_description
1 polymer ?
#
loop_
_entity_poly.entity_id
_entity_poly.type
_entity_poly.pdbx_seq_one_letter_code
_entity_poly.pdbx_strand_id
1 'polypeptide(L)'
;MMRQTLSRRATGRSSSARTGNSTEATPPTSSRPPRVEDPSLEPSTLTKKSGKENSVTLSSMPTDKLLQSVLDRMERLVILYTQEIDVLGVGDMHKFQMLQPEKIRLVRDCENGISQISVRKEEMGTCDEALKSRLLVTHNALQDLALQSKRSCEARSKSVRRIQERLLEAARATVNKNSNGYGRTGKLDSHLSAKPLATAINQAV
;
A
#
# COMPACT_ATOMS: atom_id res chain seq x y z
N MET A 1 -16.93 -55.60 5.15
CA MET A 1 -17.29 -55.44 3.72
C MET A 1 -16.45 -54.32 3.13
N MET A 2 -15.58 -54.66 2.17
CA MET A 2 -14.65 -53.78 1.45
C MET A 2 -15.28 -53.32 0.11
N ARG A 3 -15.10 -52.04 -0.28
CA ARG A 3 -15.02 -51.52 -1.67
C ARG A 3 -14.25 -50.18 -1.63
N GLN A 4 -13.01 -50.07 -2.11
CA GLN A 4 -12.47 -49.97 -3.48
C GLN A 4 -12.66 -48.61 -4.20
N THR A 5 -11.55 -47.85 -4.24
CA THR A 5 -10.80 -47.22 -5.38
C THR A 5 -11.43 -46.26 -6.41
N LEU A 6 -10.67 -45.18 -6.70
CA LEU A 6 -10.19 -44.66 -8.02
C LEU A 6 -10.11 -43.11 -7.97
N SER A 7 -8.94 -42.46 -7.81
CA SER A 7 -7.85 -42.23 -8.77
C SER A 7 -8.32 -41.74 -10.16
N ARG A 8 -8.19 -40.43 -10.42
CA ARG A 8 -8.02 -39.88 -11.78
C ARG A 8 -7.00 -38.75 -11.82
N ARG A 9 -5.95 -39.05 -12.58
CA ARG A 9 -4.82 -38.23 -13.03
C ARG A 9 -5.27 -37.45 -14.28
N ALA A 10 -4.90 -36.19 -14.40
CA ALA A 10 -4.97 -35.46 -15.67
C ALA A 10 -3.64 -34.75 -15.92
N THR A 11 -2.91 -35.28 -16.90
CA THR A 11 -1.73 -34.70 -17.53
C THR A 11 -2.11 -33.92 -18.76
N GLY A 12 -1.42 -32.82 -19.02
CA GLY A 12 -1.20 -32.28 -20.36
C GLY A 12 -1.17 -30.75 -20.35
N ARG A 13 -0.50 -30.05 -21.25
CA ARG A 13 0.51 -30.36 -22.27
C ARG A 13 0.86 -28.99 -22.90
N SER A 14 2.06 -28.88 -23.47
CA SER A 14 2.52 -27.91 -24.48
C SER A 14 2.68 -26.44 -24.09
N SER A 15 3.88 -25.84 -24.11
CA SER A 15 4.80 -25.53 -25.23
C SER A 15 4.41 -24.27 -26.01
N SER A 16 5.21 -23.20 -25.89
CA SER A 16 5.83 -22.55 -27.06
C SER A 16 6.71 -21.37 -26.68
N ALA A 17 7.87 -21.34 -27.34
CA ALA A 17 8.90 -20.33 -27.28
C ALA A 17 8.44 -18.99 -27.87
N ARG A 18 9.08 -17.88 -27.43
CA ARG A 18 9.60 -16.92 -28.40
C ARG A 18 10.78 -16.11 -27.85
N THR A 19 11.79 -16.09 -28.70
CA THR A 19 13.05 -15.37 -28.75
C THR A 19 12.89 -13.84 -28.82
N GLY A 20 13.94 -13.11 -28.44
CA GLY A 20 14.30 -11.86 -29.13
C GLY A 20 14.76 -10.68 -28.27
N ASN A 21 16.06 -10.65 -27.96
CA ASN A 21 17.02 -9.59 -28.31
C ASN A 21 16.66 -8.10 -28.09
N SER A 22 17.50 -7.39 -27.32
CA SER A 22 18.47 -6.39 -27.82
C SER A 22 18.62 -5.12 -26.96
N THR A 23 19.89 -4.81 -26.70
CA THR A 23 20.55 -3.49 -26.62
C THR A 23 20.22 -2.54 -25.47
N GLU A 24 21.07 -2.69 -24.45
CA GLU A 24 21.74 -1.65 -23.67
C GLU A 24 22.18 -0.43 -24.51
N ALA A 25 21.75 0.77 -24.10
CA ALA A 25 22.33 2.04 -24.52
C ALA A 25 22.13 3.12 -23.45
N THR A 26 23.25 3.77 -23.12
CA THR A 26 23.52 4.81 -22.13
C THR A 26 22.73 6.11 -22.36
N PRO A 27 22.21 6.79 -21.32
CA PRO A 27 21.60 8.12 -21.49
C PRO A 27 22.62 9.26 -21.38
N PRO A 28 22.55 10.29 -22.25
CA PRO A 28 23.31 11.54 -22.09
C PRO A 28 22.59 12.57 -21.20
N THR A 29 23.38 13.12 -20.28
CA THR A 29 23.52 14.51 -19.85
C THR A 29 22.43 15.55 -20.18
N SER A 30 21.85 16.09 -19.09
CA SER A 30 21.58 17.51 -18.82
C SER A 30 20.74 18.30 -19.84
N SER A 31 19.50 18.62 -19.47
CA SER A 31 18.88 19.90 -19.79
C SER A 31 17.91 20.33 -18.71
N ARG A 32 18.28 21.44 -18.10
CA ARG A 32 17.73 22.13 -16.93
C ARG A 32 16.49 22.94 -17.33
N PRO A 33 15.35 22.83 -16.63
CA PRO A 33 14.27 23.80 -16.80
C PRO A 33 14.57 25.11 -16.07
N PRO A 34 14.05 26.25 -16.57
CA PRO A 34 14.35 27.58 -16.06
C PRO A 34 13.78 27.81 -14.65
N ARG A 35 14.65 28.41 -13.85
CA ARG A 35 14.45 28.99 -12.52
C ARG A 35 13.47 30.15 -12.61
N VAL A 36 12.33 30.03 -11.93
CA VAL A 36 11.47 31.18 -11.59
C VAL A 36 11.75 31.49 -10.12
N GLU A 37 12.65 32.45 -9.90
CA GLU A 37 12.67 33.30 -8.70
C GLU A 37 11.58 34.36 -8.95
N ASP A 38 10.86 34.95 -8.01
CA ASP A 38 11.04 35.26 -6.58
C ASP A 38 9.68 35.95 -6.20
N PRO A 39 9.49 36.70 -5.09
CA PRO A 39 9.90 36.58 -3.69
C PRO A 39 8.69 36.82 -2.73
N SER A 40 8.99 36.94 -1.42
CA SER A 40 8.20 37.66 -0.39
C SER A 40 7.22 36.81 0.43
N LEU A 41 7.68 36.24 1.55
CA LEU A 41 7.68 36.81 2.92
C LEU A 41 6.33 36.58 3.64
N GLU A 42 6.37 35.74 4.68
CA GLU A 42 5.88 36.08 6.04
C GLU A 42 6.32 34.96 7.02
N PRO A 43 7.15 35.26 8.03
CA PRO A 43 7.59 34.31 9.05
C PRO A 43 6.65 34.34 10.27
N SER A 44 5.78 33.33 10.40
CA SER A 44 5.03 33.11 11.64
C SER A 44 5.76 32.15 12.57
N THR A 45 5.90 32.64 13.79
CA THR A 45 6.69 32.16 14.91
C THR A 45 5.97 31.08 15.72
N LEU A 46 6.79 30.31 16.44
CA LEU A 46 6.49 29.66 17.73
C LEU A 46 5.20 28.81 17.85
N THR A 47 5.39 27.51 18.03
CA THR A 47 5.28 26.90 19.38
C THR A 47 5.89 25.50 19.38
N LYS A 48 7.13 25.47 19.87
CA LYS A 48 7.87 24.29 20.30
C LYS A 48 7.17 23.71 21.53
N LYS A 49 6.17 22.84 21.36
CA LYS A 49 5.69 22.01 22.48
C LYS A 49 6.56 20.76 22.55
N SER A 50 7.48 20.80 23.49
CA SER A 50 8.28 19.68 23.97
C SER A 50 7.38 18.49 24.30
N GLY A 51 7.28 17.54 23.38
CA GLY A 51 6.85 16.17 23.64
C GLY A 51 8.09 15.34 23.97
N LYS A 52 8.66 15.57 25.16
CA LYS A 52 9.71 14.71 25.73
C LYS A 52 9.02 13.46 26.27
N GLU A 53 8.45 12.64 25.39
CA GLU A 53 7.92 11.34 25.77
C GLU A 53 9.09 10.35 25.85
N ASN A 54 9.64 10.22 27.06
CA ASN A 54 10.35 9.06 27.59
C ASN A 54 10.87 8.03 26.56
N SER A 55 11.90 8.36 25.79
CA SER A 55 12.79 7.31 25.26
C SER A 55 13.65 6.81 26.42
N VAL A 56 13.04 6.07 27.35
CA VAL A 56 13.82 5.30 28.31
C VAL A 56 14.73 4.41 27.45
N THR A 57 16.04 4.54 27.66
CA THR A 57 17.06 3.80 26.94
C THR A 57 16.84 2.31 27.19
N LEU A 58 16.12 1.67 26.27
CA LEU A 58 15.79 0.24 26.30
C LEU A 58 17.06 -0.62 26.44
N SER A 59 18.21 -0.10 25.97
CA SER A 59 19.53 -0.74 26.07
C SER A 59 20.05 -0.91 27.49
N SER A 60 19.52 -0.20 28.48
CA SER A 60 19.94 -0.29 29.89
C SER A 60 18.95 -1.06 30.78
N MET A 61 17.82 -1.52 30.24
CA MET A 61 16.80 -2.20 31.04
C MET A 61 17.12 -3.68 31.24
N PRO A 62 16.73 -4.28 32.40
CA PRO A 62 16.67 -5.73 32.57
C PRO A 62 15.83 -6.39 31.49
N THR A 63 16.22 -7.60 31.07
CA THR A 63 15.62 -8.29 29.92
C THR A 63 14.15 -8.64 30.13
N ASP A 64 13.71 -8.96 31.35
CA ASP A 64 12.29 -9.15 31.67
C ASP A 64 11.46 -7.86 31.47
N LYS A 65 12.01 -6.70 31.87
CA LYS A 65 11.35 -5.41 31.69
C LYS A 65 11.29 -5.00 30.22
N LEU A 66 12.34 -5.34 29.45
CA LEU A 66 12.34 -5.16 27.99
C LEU A 66 11.23 -6.02 27.35
N LEU A 67 11.12 -7.30 27.74
CA LEU A 67 10.13 -8.22 27.20
C LEU A 67 8.71 -7.75 27.52
N GLN A 68 8.45 -7.32 28.76
CA GLN A 68 7.17 -6.74 29.17
C GLN A 68 6.84 -5.47 28.38
N SER A 69 7.81 -4.57 28.21
CA SER A 69 7.63 -3.33 27.43
C SER A 69 7.28 -3.61 25.97
N VAL A 70 7.92 -4.62 25.36
CA VAL A 70 7.58 -5.04 23.99
C VAL A 70 6.18 -5.64 23.93
N LEU A 71 5.83 -6.49 24.90
CA LEU A 71 4.50 -7.08 24.99
C LEU A 71 3.40 -6.02 25.12
N ASP A 72 3.56 -5.05 26.01
CA ASP A 72 2.59 -3.96 26.20
C ASP A 72 2.38 -3.16 24.90
N ARG A 73 3.46 -2.92 24.14
CA ARG A 73 3.39 -2.25 22.82
C ARG A 73 2.65 -3.12 21.80
N MET A 74 2.88 -4.44 21.80
CA MET A 74 2.18 -5.39 20.93
C MET A 74 0.69 -5.46 21.25
N GLU A 75 0.31 -5.49 22.52
CA GLU A 75 -1.11 -5.46 22.94
C GLU A 75 -1.78 -4.15 22.52
N ARG A 76 -1.08 -3.02 22.58
CA ARG A 76 -1.59 -1.76 22.03
C ARG A 76 -1.75 -1.80 20.51
N LEU A 77 -0.84 -2.46 19.78
CA LEU A 77 -1.01 -2.71 18.35
C LEU A 77 -2.24 -3.58 18.05
N VAL A 78 -2.54 -4.58 18.88
CA VAL A 78 -3.75 -5.42 18.72
C VAL A 78 -5.01 -4.55 18.75
N ILE A 79 -5.08 -3.63 19.71
CA ILE A 79 -6.20 -2.68 19.83
C ILE A 79 -6.30 -1.81 18.57
N LEU A 80 -5.18 -1.23 18.11
CA LEU A 80 -5.18 -0.39 16.91
C LEU A 80 -5.59 -1.15 15.65
N TYR A 81 -5.13 -2.38 15.44
CA TYR A 81 -5.56 -3.18 14.29
C TYR A 81 -7.04 -3.54 14.35
N THR A 82 -7.58 -3.81 15.54
CA THR A 82 -9.01 -4.07 15.72
C THR A 82 -9.82 -2.82 15.35
N GLN A 83 -9.43 -1.65 15.88
CA GLN A 83 -10.05 -0.38 15.53
C GLN A 83 -9.94 -0.07 14.03
N GLU A 84 -8.79 -0.37 13.42
CA GLU A 84 -8.57 -0.19 11.99
C GLU A 84 -9.57 -1.02 11.16
N ILE A 85 -9.79 -2.28 11.53
CA ILE A 85 -10.75 -3.16 10.87
C ILE A 85 -12.18 -2.62 11.02
N ASP A 86 -12.57 -2.18 12.21
CA ASP A 86 -13.90 -1.62 12.47
C ASP A 86 -14.16 -0.36 11.62
N VAL A 87 -13.18 0.55 11.60
CA VAL A 87 -13.22 1.80 10.84
C VAL A 87 -13.26 1.52 9.33
N LEU A 88 -12.50 0.53 8.85
CA LEU A 88 -12.56 0.06 7.47
C LEU A 88 -13.91 -0.58 7.14
N GLY A 89 -14.55 -1.24 8.09
CA GLY A 89 -15.89 -1.83 7.97
C GLY A 89 -16.97 -0.78 7.72
N VAL A 90 -16.96 0.31 8.51
CA VAL A 90 -17.92 1.44 8.33
C VAL A 90 -17.52 2.39 7.20
N GLY A 91 -16.26 2.33 6.76
CA GLY A 91 -15.74 3.13 5.65
C GLY A 91 -15.38 4.57 5.96
N ASP A 92 -15.07 4.86 7.21
CA ASP A 92 -14.58 6.16 7.67
C ASP A 92 -13.07 6.29 7.39
N MET A 93 -12.73 6.80 6.20
CA MET A 93 -11.33 6.93 5.76
C MET A 93 -10.57 8.00 6.52
N HIS A 94 -11.26 8.99 7.08
CA HIS A 94 -10.63 10.02 7.88
C HIS A 94 -10.10 9.43 9.19
N LYS A 95 -10.94 8.70 9.95
CA LYS A 95 -10.48 8.00 11.15
C LYS A 95 -9.39 6.99 10.84
N PHE A 96 -9.50 6.27 9.72
CA PHE A 96 -8.48 5.31 9.31
C PHE A 96 -7.10 5.97 9.14
N GLN A 97 -7.06 7.16 8.52
CA GLN A 97 -5.82 7.93 8.36
C GLN A 97 -5.26 8.42 9.70
N MET A 98 -6.12 8.83 10.63
CA MET A 98 -5.72 9.30 11.96
C MET A 98 -5.06 8.20 12.82
N LEU A 99 -5.38 6.93 12.58
CA LEU A 99 -4.76 5.79 13.29
C LEU A 99 -3.33 5.48 12.79
N GLN A 100 -2.97 5.88 11.56
CA GLN A 100 -1.70 5.45 10.93
C GLN A 100 -0.44 5.99 11.63
N PRO A 101 -0.37 7.26 12.07
CA PRO A 101 0.82 7.77 12.77
C PRO A 101 1.13 6.99 14.05
N GLU A 102 0.11 6.67 14.85
CA GLU A 102 0.28 5.89 16.08
C GLU A 102 0.71 4.46 15.77
N LYS A 103 0.10 3.82 14.76
CA LYS A 103 0.48 2.47 14.31
C LYS A 103 1.94 2.42 13.88
N ILE A 104 2.38 3.36 13.04
CA ILE A 104 3.77 3.43 12.56
C ILE A 104 4.74 3.62 13.74
N ARG A 105 4.41 4.49 14.69
CA ARG A 105 5.23 4.71 15.88
C ARG A 105 5.38 3.42 16.69
N LEU A 106 4.28 2.75 17.00
CA LEU A 106 4.28 1.51 17.78
C LEU A 106 4.99 0.35 17.07
N VAL A 107 4.84 0.21 15.75
CA VAL A 107 5.57 -0.80 14.96
C VAL A 107 7.07 -0.59 15.09
N ARG A 108 7.57 0.64 14.86
CA ARG A 108 9.00 0.96 15.03
C ARG A 108 9.49 0.68 16.45
N ASP A 109 8.66 1.04 17.42
CA ASP A 109 8.92 0.82 18.84
C ASP A 109 9.00 -0.67 19.20
N CYS A 110 8.19 -1.53 18.58
CA CYS A 110 8.26 -2.98 18.69
C CYS A 110 9.49 -3.54 17.97
N GLU A 111 9.76 -3.12 16.72
CA GLU A 111 10.92 -3.55 15.93
C GLU A 111 12.24 -3.28 16.67
N ASN A 112 12.37 -2.09 17.26
CA ASN A 112 13.52 -1.72 18.06
C ASN A 112 13.68 -2.59 19.31
N GLY A 113 12.56 -2.93 19.97
CA GLY A 113 12.56 -3.82 21.14
C GLY A 113 12.91 -5.26 20.79
N ILE A 114 12.34 -5.80 19.71
CA ILE A 114 12.63 -7.14 19.18
C ILE A 114 14.10 -7.25 18.74
N SER A 115 14.64 -6.19 18.13
CA SER A 115 16.05 -6.14 17.75
C SER A 115 16.97 -6.25 18.97
N GLN A 116 16.63 -5.57 20.07
CA GLN A 116 17.39 -5.66 21.32
C GLN A 116 17.25 -7.02 22.01
N ILE A 117 16.05 -7.59 22.00
CA ILE A 117 15.81 -8.97 22.47
C ILE A 117 16.69 -9.96 21.70
N SER A 118 16.79 -9.79 20.37
CA SER A 118 17.58 -10.67 19.51
C SER A 118 19.08 -10.60 19.82
N VAL A 119 19.60 -9.44 20.21
CA VAL A 119 20.99 -9.27 20.65
C VAL A 119 21.24 -9.96 22.00
N ARG A 120 20.24 -10.02 22.89
CA ARG A 120 20.34 -10.61 24.24
C ARG A 120 19.79 -12.03 24.32
N LYS A 121 19.98 -12.83 23.27
CA LYS A 121 19.41 -14.18 23.16
C LYS A 121 19.86 -15.12 24.29
N GLU A 122 21.07 -14.95 24.81
CA GLU A 122 21.59 -15.78 25.92
C GLU A 122 20.84 -15.51 27.23
N GLU A 123 20.54 -14.24 27.53
CA GLU A 123 19.76 -13.84 28.69
C GLU A 123 18.28 -14.26 28.56
N MET A 124 17.78 -14.45 27.33
CA MET A 124 16.43 -14.94 27.12
C MET A 124 16.22 -16.38 27.61
N GLY A 125 17.29 -17.15 27.83
CA GLY A 125 17.17 -18.48 28.43
C GLY A 125 16.67 -18.45 29.88
N THR A 126 16.94 -17.38 30.63
CA THR A 126 16.64 -17.28 32.07
C THR A 126 15.34 -16.55 32.38
N CYS A 127 14.74 -15.89 31.38
CA CYS A 127 13.48 -15.17 31.53
C CYS A 127 12.28 -16.10 31.73
N ASP A 128 11.22 -15.56 32.32
CA ASP A 128 9.96 -16.26 32.58
C ASP A 128 9.32 -16.84 31.29
N GLU A 129 9.04 -18.14 31.31
CA GLU A 129 8.38 -18.87 30.22
C GLU A 129 6.94 -18.40 29.99
N ALA A 130 6.23 -17.96 31.03
CA ALA A 130 4.87 -17.44 30.87
C ALA A 130 4.88 -16.16 30.01
N LEU A 131 5.88 -15.29 30.22
CA LEU A 131 6.03 -14.05 29.45
C LEU A 131 6.40 -14.32 27.99
N LYS A 132 7.28 -15.29 27.73
CA LYS A 132 7.61 -15.75 26.36
C LYS A 132 6.39 -16.31 25.64
N SER A 133 5.62 -17.16 26.33
CA SER A 133 4.40 -17.76 25.78
C SER A 133 3.38 -16.68 25.41
N ARG A 134 3.13 -15.72 26.31
CA ARG A 134 2.23 -14.59 26.04
C ARG A 134 2.69 -13.73 24.86
N LEU A 135 4.01 -13.50 24.73
CA LEU A 135 4.57 -12.79 23.58
C LEU A 135 4.27 -13.51 22.26
N LEU A 136 4.46 -14.84 22.21
CA LEU A 136 4.18 -15.64 21.01
C LEU A 136 2.69 -15.66 20.66
N VAL A 137 1.81 -15.80 21.66
CA VAL A 137 0.36 -15.72 21.46
C VAL A 137 -0.04 -14.36 20.89
N THR A 138 0.49 -13.28 21.47
CA THR A 138 0.21 -11.91 21.01
C THR A 138 0.75 -11.64 19.61
N HIS A 139 1.94 -12.17 19.29
CA HIS A 139 2.51 -12.12 17.94
C HIS A 139 1.58 -12.76 16.90
N ASN A 140 1.10 -13.97 17.17
CA ASN A 140 0.22 -14.69 16.24
C ASN A 140 -1.11 -13.95 16.05
N ALA A 141 -1.69 -13.43 17.14
CA ALA A 141 -2.90 -12.61 17.06
C ALA A 141 -2.68 -11.34 16.21
N LEU A 142 -1.54 -10.66 16.38
CA LEU A 142 -1.18 -9.51 15.55
C LEU A 142 -1.03 -9.87 14.07
N GLN A 143 -0.41 -11.00 13.76
CA GLN A 143 -0.24 -11.48 12.40
C GLN A 143 -1.60 -11.69 11.71
N ASP A 144 -2.53 -12.34 12.40
CA ASP A 144 -3.88 -12.59 11.87
C ASP A 144 -4.65 -11.28 11.64
N LEU A 145 -4.60 -10.36 12.61
CA LEU A 145 -5.22 -9.04 12.51
C LEU A 145 -4.62 -8.20 11.38
N ALA A 146 -3.29 -8.23 11.21
CA ALA A 146 -2.62 -7.51 10.12
C ALA A 146 -3.04 -8.07 8.75
N LEU A 147 -3.17 -9.39 8.61
CA LEU A 147 -3.68 -10.03 7.39
C LEU A 147 -5.15 -9.68 7.13
N GLN A 148 -5.98 -9.56 8.16
CA GLN A 148 -7.37 -9.13 8.03
C GLN A 148 -7.49 -7.65 7.63
N SER A 149 -6.72 -6.77 8.26
CA SER A 149 -6.65 -5.35 7.91
C SER A 149 -6.19 -5.16 6.46
N LYS A 150 -5.13 -5.87 6.05
CA LYS A 150 -4.65 -5.89 4.66
C LYS A 150 -5.74 -6.28 3.67
N ARG A 151 -6.45 -7.40 3.92
CA ARG A 151 -7.55 -7.87 3.05
C ARG A 151 -8.66 -6.82 2.92
N SER A 152 -8.99 -6.14 4.02
CA SER A 152 -10.00 -5.07 4.04
C SER A 152 -9.58 -3.86 3.21
N CYS A 153 -8.30 -3.44 3.31
CA CYS A 153 -7.73 -2.40 2.45
C CYS A 153 -7.74 -2.79 0.96
N GLU A 154 -7.39 -4.02 0.62
CA GLU A 154 -7.41 -4.51 -0.76
C GLU A 154 -8.83 -4.54 -1.33
N ALA A 155 -9.81 -5.03 -0.56
CA ALA A 155 -11.22 -5.04 -0.97
C ALA A 155 -11.72 -3.62 -1.26
N ARG A 156 -11.36 -2.66 -0.41
CA ARG A 156 -11.69 -1.25 -0.60
C ARG A 156 -11.02 -0.65 -1.83
N SER A 157 -9.74 -0.90 -2.03
CA SER A 157 -8.98 -0.45 -3.21
C SER A 157 -9.62 -0.98 -4.51
N LYS A 158 -10.02 -2.25 -4.54
CA LYS A 158 -10.76 -2.84 -5.67
C LYS A 158 -12.11 -2.15 -5.91
N SER A 159 -12.84 -1.82 -4.85
CA SER A 159 -14.11 -1.10 -4.97
C SER A 159 -13.95 0.30 -5.57
N VAL A 160 -12.94 1.05 -5.10
CA VAL A 160 -12.60 2.38 -5.64
C VAL A 160 -12.25 2.29 -7.13
N ARG A 161 -11.43 1.32 -7.55
CA ARG A 161 -11.10 1.13 -8.97
C ARG A 161 -12.34 0.88 -9.83
N ARG A 162 -13.26 0.03 -9.39
CA ARG A 162 -14.53 -0.22 -10.11
C ARG A 162 -15.38 1.05 -10.25
N ILE A 163 -15.40 1.89 -9.23
CA ILE A 163 -16.11 3.19 -9.30
C ILE A 163 -15.45 4.10 -10.32
N GLN A 164 -14.11 4.19 -10.32
CA GLN A 164 -13.36 4.99 -11.31
C GLN A 164 -13.59 4.50 -12.74
N GLU A 165 -13.56 3.18 -12.98
CA GLU A 165 -13.84 2.58 -14.29
C GLU A 165 -15.24 2.95 -14.80
N ARG A 166 -16.26 2.82 -13.95
CA ARG A 166 -17.65 3.19 -14.28
C ARG A 166 -17.80 4.68 -14.58
N LEU A 167 -17.11 5.53 -13.82
CA LEU A 167 -17.14 6.98 -14.04
C LEU A 167 -16.51 7.34 -15.40
N LEU A 168 -15.38 6.73 -15.73
CA LEU A 168 -14.72 6.92 -17.03
C LEU A 168 -15.59 6.40 -18.18
N GLU A 169 -16.24 5.26 -18.01
CA GLU A 169 -17.15 4.70 -19.02
C GLU A 169 -18.38 5.60 -19.24
N ALA A 170 -18.99 6.11 -18.17
CA ALA A 170 -20.09 7.07 -18.26
C ALA A 170 -19.68 8.38 -18.93
N ALA A 171 -18.48 8.89 -18.63
CA ALA A 171 -17.93 10.07 -19.27
C ALA A 171 -17.72 9.84 -20.78
N ARG A 172 -17.09 8.71 -21.16
CA ARG A 172 -16.91 8.31 -22.57
C ARG A 172 -18.24 8.15 -23.31
N ALA A 173 -19.23 7.52 -22.68
CA ALA A 173 -20.56 7.35 -23.26
C ALA A 173 -21.24 8.70 -23.51
N THR A 174 -21.04 9.69 -22.64
CA THR A 174 -21.60 11.05 -22.82
C THR A 174 -20.94 11.79 -23.99
N VAL A 175 -19.61 11.70 -24.11
CA VAL A 175 -18.88 12.29 -25.25
C VAL A 175 -19.28 11.63 -26.57
N ASN A 176 -19.35 10.30 -26.61
CA ASN A 176 -19.71 9.56 -27.82
C ASN A 176 -21.18 9.74 -28.24
N LYS A 177 -22.10 9.94 -27.28
CA LYS A 177 -23.50 10.30 -27.59
C LYS A 177 -23.60 11.65 -28.30
N ASN A 178 -22.72 12.60 -27.96
CA ASN A 178 -22.69 13.92 -28.57
C ASN A 178 -21.89 13.97 -29.88
N SER A 179 -21.10 12.94 -30.21
CA SER A 179 -20.36 12.85 -31.48
C SER A 179 -21.16 12.18 -32.62
N ASN A 180 -22.31 11.58 -32.33
CA ASN A 180 -23.24 11.11 -33.37
C ASN A 180 -24.02 12.29 -33.95
N GLY A 181 -23.30 13.15 -34.67
CA GLY A 181 -23.84 14.19 -35.51
C GLY A 181 -24.60 13.62 -36.70
N TYR A 182 -25.76 13.01 -36.45
CA TYR A 182 -26.88 13.21 -37.37
C TYR A 182 -27.37 14.63 -37.13
N GLY A 183 -26.84 15.58 -37.90
CA GLY A 183 -27.46 16.89 -38.00
C GLY A 183 -28.93 16.71 -38.35
N ARG A 184 -29.82 17.55 -37.79
CA ARG A 184 -31.28 17.52 -37.98
C ARG A 184 -31.75 17.60 -39.46
N THR A 185 -30.82 17.67 -40.41
CA THR A 185 -31.05 17.71 -41.86
C THR A 185 -30.52 16.48 -42.61
N GLY A 186 -29.94 15.47 -41.94
CA GLY A 186 -29.60 14.17 -42.56
C GLY A 186 -28.60 14.23 -43.73
N LYS A 187 -27.89 15.33 -43.93
CA LYS A 187 -26.85 15.45 -44.95
C LYS A 187 -25.50 15.21 -44.32
N LEU A 188 -24.91 14.05 -44.59
CA LEU A 188 -23.47 13.87 -44.41
C LEU A 188 -22.79 14.86 -45.36
N ASP A 189 -22.08 15.83 -44.79
CA ASP A 189 -21.30 16.78 -45.57
C ASP A 189 -20.11 16.02 -46.18
N SER A 190 -20.29 15.57 -47.42
CA SER A 190 -19.31 14.85 -48.24
C SER A 190 -18.01 15.63 -48.45
N HIS A 191 -17.96 16.90 -48.03
CA HIS A 191 -16.86 17.81 -48.30
C HIS A 191 -15.70 17.75 -47.27
N LEU A 192 -15.86 17.00 -46.17
CA LEU A 192 -14.78 16.77 -45.20
C LEU A 192 -13.90 15.54 -45.53
N SER A 193 -14.31 14.70 -46.48
CA SER A 193 -13.52 13.55 -46.95
C SER A 193 -12.31 13.94 -47.82
N ALA A 194 -12.18 15.22 -48.21
CA ALA A 194 -11.16 15.66 -49.17
C ALA A 194 -10.04 16.52 -48.55
N LYS A 195 -9.94 16.62 -47.23
CA LYS A 195 -8.77 17.24 -46.59
C LYS A 195 -7.94 16.15 -45.90
N PRO A 196 -6.82 15.70 -46.51
CA PRO A 196 -5.88 14.87 -45.80
C PRO A 196 -5.36 15.66 -44.59
N LEU A 197 -5.74 15.20 -43.40
CA LEU A 197 -5.16 15.66 -42.14
C LEU A 197 -3.69 15.22 -42.16
N ALA A 198 -2.77 16.18 -42.27
CA ALA A 198 -1.34 15.91 -42.22
C ALA A 198 -0.96 15.38 -40.82
N THR A 199 -0.90 14.06 -40.66
CA THR A 199 -0.19 13.41 -39.56
C THR A 199 1.31 13.52 -39.80
N ALA A 200 1.89 14.68 -39.51
CA ALA A 200 3.31 14.79 -39.22
C ALA A 200 3.55 14.26 -37.80
N ILE A 201 3.52 12.93 -37.65
CA ILE A 201 4.08 12.24 -36.50
C ILE A 201 5.57 12.16 -36.79
N ASN A 202 6.34 13.06 -36.18
CA ASN A 202 7.80 13.00 -36.19
C ASN A 202 8.24 11.61 -35.67
N GLN A 203 8.66 10.76 -36.59
CA GLN A 203 9.44 9.58 -36.30
C GLN A 203 10.89 10.02 -36.10
N ALA A 204 11.45 9.61 -34.96
CA ALA A 204 12.86 9.34 -34.67
C ALA A 204 13.95 10.24 -35.29
N VAL A 205 14.76 10.85 -34.41
CA VAL A 205 16.17 10.45 -34.26
C VAL A 205 16.48 10.37 -32.78
#